data_AF-X1MWI9-F1
#
_entry.id   AF-X1MWI9-F1
#
_cell.length_a   1.000
_cell.length_b   1.000
_cell.length_c   1.000
_cell.angle_alpha   90.00
_cell.angle_beta   90.00
_cell.angle_gamma   90.00
#
_symmetry.space_group_name_H-M   'P 1'
#
loop_
_entity.id
_entity.type
_entity.pdbx_description
1 polymer ?
#
loop_
_entity_poly.entity_id
_entity_poly.type
_entity_poly.pdbx_seq_one_letter_code
_entity_poly.pdbx_strand_id
1 'polypeptide(L)'
;MTRLGTTRCGNTEFRWGERTYVMGIINVSPDSFSGDGITKPEVAVAQAHYFVSQGADILDIGGESTRPGSVPVSIDEEIRRVVPVIERLASEIPVPLRQDVTIP
;
A
#
# COMPACT_ATOMS: atom_id res chain seq x y z
N MET A 1 -17.29 27.10 -8.30
CA MET A 1 -16.64 25.80 -8.05
C MET A 1 -15.42 26.05 -7.19
N THR A 2 -15.43 25.59 -5.94
CA THR A 2 -14.27 25.70 -5.05
C THR A 2 -13.20 24.78 -5.60
N ARG A 3 -12.03 25.33 -5.95
CA ARG A 3 -10.87 24.52 -6.35
C ARG A 3 -10.50 23.68 -5.13
N LEU A 4 -10.57 22.35 -5.24
CA LEU A 4 -10.10 21.49 -4.15
C LEU A 4 -8.58 21.76 -4.00
N GLY A 5 -8.07 21.63 -2.76
CA GLY A 5 -6.69 22.00 -2.43
C GLY A 5 -5.64 21.09 -3.08
N THR A 6 -4.39 21.25 -2.65
CA THR A 6 -3.30 20.35 -3.04
C THR A 6 -2.75 19.60 -1.84
N THR A 7 -2.29 18.37 -2.04
CA THR A 7 -1.59 17.58 -1.03
C THR A 7 -0.23 17.19 -1.58
N ARG A 8 0.84 17.41 -0.80
CA ARG A 8 2.21 16.99 -1.16
C ARG A 8 2.62 15.79 -0.33
N CYS A 9 3.01 14.70 -0.99
CA CYS A 9 3.56 13.49 -0.37
C CYS A 9 4.97 13.26 -0.91
N GLY A 10 6.00 13.64 -0.15
CA GLY A 10 7.37 13.67 -0.64
C GLY A 10 7.50 14.57 -1.87
N ASN A 11 7.93 14.00 -2.99
CA ASN A 11 8.12 14.72 -4.26
C ASN A 11 6.85 14.78 -5.12
N THR A 12 5.76 14.11 -4.71
CA THR A 12 4.52 14.01 -5.48
C THR A 12 3.50 15.04 -5.01
N GLU A 13 2.83 15.72 -5.95
CA GLU A 13 1.77 16.70 -5.69
C GLU A 13 0.43 16.21 -6.26
N PHE A 14 -0.55 16.03 -5.39
CA PHE A 14 -1.93 15.73 -5.74
C PHE A 14 -2.73 17.03 -5.85
N ARG A 15 -3.35 17.25 -7.00
CA ARG A 15 -4.23 18.38 -7.27
C ARG A 15 -5.66 17.90 -7.38
N TRP A 16 -6.38 18.01 -6.27
CA TRP A 16 -7.70 17.44 -6.15
C TRP A 16 -8.68 18.12 -7.12
N GLY A 17 -9.50 17.32 -7.80
CA GLY A 17 -10.46 17.81 -8.80
C GLY A 17 -9.88 18.11 -10.18
N GLU A 18 -8.56 18.02 -10.40
CA GLU A 18 -7.98 18.17 -11.75
C GLU A 18 -8.03 16.86 -12.56
N ARG A 19 -7.91 15.70 -11.88
CA ARG A 19 -8.13 14.36 -12.46
C ARG A 19 -8.45 13.32 -11.39
N THR A 20 -8.85 12.13 -11.82
CA THR A 20 -8.88 10.94 -10.97
C THR A 20 -7.48 10.41 -10.76
N TYR A 21 -7.15 10.07 -9.51
CA TYR A 21 -5.92 9.40 -9.13
C TYR A 21 -6.21 7.93 -8.81
N VAL A 22 -5.29 7.04 -9.16
CA VAL A 22 -5.43 5.59 -8.93
C VAL A 22 -4.52 5.15 -7.79
N MET A 23 -5.11 4.46 -6.81
CA MET A 23 -4.38 3.86 -5.69
C MET A 23 -4.32 2.34 -5.88
N GLY A 24 -3.12 1.78 -5.95
CA GLY A 24 -2.90 0.34 -5.98
C GLY A 24 -2.85 -0.24 -4.57
N ILE A 25 -3.70 -1.23 -4.27
CA ILE A 25 -3.80 -1.83 -2.92
C ILE A 25 -2.99 -3.13 -2.87
N ILE A 26 -2.04 -3.21 -1.93
CA ILE A 26 -1.18 -4.37 -1.72
C ILE A 26 -1.39 -4.89 -0.30
N ASN A 27 -1.94 -6.08 -0.20
CA ASN A 27 -2.16 -6.76 1.08
C ASN A 27 -1.02 -7.73 1.35
N VAL A 28 -0.28 -7.47 2.43
CA VAL A 28 0.80 -8.32 2.95
C VAL A 28 0.24 -9.20 4.07
N SER A 29 -0.77 -10.01 3.75
CA SER A 29 -1.46 -10.88 4.70
C SER A 29 -1.45 -12.34 4.24
N PRO A 30 -1.35 -13.32 5.16
CA PRO A 30 -1.27 -14.75 4.82
C PRO A 30 -2.44 -15.27 3.97
N ASP A 31 -3.57 -14.56 3.96
CA ASP A 31 -4.81 -14.92 3.24
C ASP A 31 -4.85 -14.42 1.78
N SER A 32 -3.71 -14.03 1.21
CA SER A 32 -3.60 -13.61 -0.19
C SER A 32 -3.60 -14.80 -1.15
N PHE A 33 -4.75 -15.46 -1.32
CA PHE A 33 -5.18 -16.34 -2.44
C PHE A 33 -4.27 -17.48 -2.99
N SER A 34 -3.02 -17.69 -2.54
CA SER A 34 -2.10 -18.71 -3.10
C SER A 34 -1.88 -19.98 -2.27
N GLY A 35 -2.45 -20.08 -1.06
CA GLY A 35 -2.55 -21.34 -0.31
C GLY A 35 -1.33 -21.74 0.55
N ASP A 36 -0.29 -20.91 0.59
CA ASP A 36 0.99 -21.22 1.24
C ASP A 36 1.40 -20.21 2.34
N GLY A 37 0.43 -19.44 2.86
CA GLY A 37 0.47 -18.85 4.20
C GLY A 37 1.78 -18.15 4.54
N ILE A 38 2.10 -17.08 3.81
CA ILE A 38 2.97 -15.92 4.10
C ILE A 38 3.16 -15.29 2.71
N THR A 39 2.58 -14.11 2.46
CA THR A 39 2.98 -13.33 1.28
C THR A 39 4.43 -12.94 1.50
N LYS A 40 5.35 -13.65 0.84
CA LYS A 40 6.76 -13.32 0.84
C LYS A 40 6.91 -11.84 0.45
N PRO A 41 7.69 -11.02 1.18
CA PRO A 41 7.89 -9.60 0.86
C PRO A 41 8.20 -9.36 -0.62
N GLU A 42 8.89 -10.31 -1.27
CA GLU A 42 9.21 -10.29 -2.69
C GLU A 42 7.98 -10.23 -3.60
N VAL A 43 6.90 -10.92 -3.24
CA VAL A 43 5.65 -10.94 -4.02
C VAL A 43 4.97 -9.58 -3.93
N ALA A 44 4.91 -8.99 -2.73
CA ALA A 44 4.36 -7.66 -2.52
C ALA A 44 5.16 -6.59 -3.29
N VAL A 45 6.49 -6.69 -3.27
CA VAL A 45 7.37 -5.79 -4.02
C VAL A 45 7.19 -5.94 -5.53
N ALA A 46 7.12 -7.17 -6.05
CA ALA A 46 6.87 -7.40 -7.48
C ALA A 46 5.50 -6.84 -7.92
N GLN A 47 4.46 -7.02 -7.08
CA GLN A 47 3.13 -6.48 -7.32
C GLN A 47 3.13 -4.94 -7.34
N ALA A 48 3.90 -4.30 -6.46
CA ALA A 48 4.07 -2.86 -6.44
C ALA A 48 4.68 -2.33 -7.74
N HIS A 49 5.78 -2.92 -8.19
CA HIS A 49 6.41 -2.58 -9.48
C HIS A 49 5.43 -2.74 -10.64
N TYR A 50 4.65 -3.82 -10.64
CA TYR A 50 3.61 -4.02 -11.65
C TYR A 50 2.56 -2.90 -11.60
N PHE A 51 2.01 -2.54 -10.45
CA PHE A 51 1.02 -1.46 -10.36
C PHE A 51 1.57 -0.10 -10.79
N VAL A 52 2.82 0.22 -10.44
CA VAL A 52 3.48 1.44 -10.94
C VAL A 52 3.59 1.40 -12.45
N SER A 53 3.97 0.27 -13.04
CA SER A 53 4.04 0.11 -14.51
C SER A 53 2.68 0.27 -15.20
N GLN A 54 1.58 -0.02 -14.49
CA GLN A 54 0.21 0.17 -14.99
C GLN A 54 -0.34 1.59 -14.74
N GLY A 55 0.46 2.47 -14.12
CA GLY A 55 0.09 3.87 -13.90
C GLY A 55 -0.62 4.14 -12.58
N ALA A 56 -0.40 3.32 -11.54
CA ALA A 56 -0.82 3.68 -10.19
C ALA A 56 -0.10 4.97 -9.73
N ASP A 57 -0.86 5.89 -9.13
CA ASP A 57 -0.35 7.19 -8.65
C ASP A 57 0.11 7.12 -7.18
N ILE A 58 -0.43 6.16 -6.43
CA ILE A 58 -0.18 5.90 -5.01
C ILE A 58 -0.25 4.39 -4.81
N LEU A 59 0.55 3.86 -3.90
CA LEU A 59 0.36 2.50 -3.39
C LEU A 59 -0.07 2.52 -1.92
N ASP A 60 -1.01 1.65 -1.59
CA ASP A 60 -1.51 1.42 -0.24
C ASP A 60 -1.08 0.04 0.23
N ILE A 61 -0.31 -0.01 1.31
CA ILE A 61 0.32 -1.23 1.83
C ILE A 61 -0.26 -1.55 3.21
N GLY A 62 -1.01 -2.65 3.32
CA GLY A 62 -1.62 -3.10 4.57
C GLY A 62 -1.17 -4.51 4.97
N GLY A 63 -0.91 -4.74 6.26
CA GLY A 63 -0.49 -6.04 6.80
C GLY A 63 -1.62 -6.85 7.45
N GLU A 64 -2.76 -6.19 7.68
CA GLU A 64 -3.99 -6.77 8.22
C GLU A 64 -5.05 -6.97 7.13
N SER A 65 -5.84 -8.04 7.26
CA SER A 65 -7.01 -8.27 6.42
C SER A 65 -8.23 -7.56 7.02
N THR A 66 -8.84 -6.65 6.27
CA THR A 66 -10.10 -5.96 6.66
C THR A 66 -11.36 -6.72 6.22
N ARG A 67 -11.22 -7.98 5.77
CA ARG A 67 -12.35 -8.80 5.31
C ARG A 67 -13.26 -9.21 6.48
N PRO A 68 -14.59 -9.32 6.29
CA PRO A 68 -15.48 -9.82 7.33
C PRO A 68 -15.06 -11.20 7.84
N GLY A 69 -14.85 -11.32 9.15
CA GLY A 69 -14.44 -12.56 9.80
C GLY A 69 -12.92 -12.81 9.84
N SER A 70 -12.09 -11.85 9.42
CA SER A 70 -10.65 -11.90 9.68
C SER A 70 -10.37 -11.86 11.19
N VAL A 71 -9.32 -12.57 11.60
CA VAL A 71 -8.80 -12.47 12.97
C VAL A 71 -7.85 -11.27 13.00
N PRO A 72 -8.08 -10.29 13.89
CA PRO A 72 -7.17 -9.17 14.04
C PRO A 72 -5.77 -9.64 14.36
N VAL A 73 -4.76 -8.97 13.80
CA VAL A 73 -3.35 -9.21 14.12
C VAL A 73 -2.85 -8.18 15.13
N SER A 74 -1.82 -8.51 15.89
CA SER A 74 -1.20 -7.52 16.77
C SER A 74 -0.46 -6.46 15.94
N ILE A 75 -0.31 -5.25 16.50
CA ILE A 75 0.49 -4.17 15.89
C ILE A 75 1.88 -4.68 15.51
N ASP A 76 2.55 -5.39 16.42
CA ASP A 76 3.91 -5.92 16.18
C ASP A 76 3.95 -6.91 15.03
N GLU A 77 2.89 -7.69 14.82
CA GLU A 77 2.78 -8.62 13.70
C GLU A 77 2.54 -7.87 12.39
N GLU A 78 1.67 -6.86 12.39
CA GLU A 78 1.44 -6.02 11.22
C GLU A 78 2.71 -5.28 10.80
N ILE A 79 3.41 -4.65 11.75
CA ILE A 79 4.70 -3.97 11.53
C ILE A 79 5.71 -4.95 10.92
N ARG A 80 5.85 -6.15 11.50
CA ARG A 80 6.78 -7.18 10.98
C ARG A 80 6.49 -7.59 9.53
N ARG A 81 5.24 -7.45 9.07
CA ARG A 81 4.84 -7.74 7.69
C ARG A 81 5.10 -6.57 6.76
N VAL A 82 4.68 -5.35 7.14
CA VAL A 82 4.69 -4.20 6.22
C VAL A 82 6.05 -3.52 6.12
N VAL A 83 6.81 -3.43 7.21
CA VAL A 83 8.06 -2.66 7.25
C VAL A 83 9.08 -3.14 6.20
N PRO A 84 9.38 -4.44 6.06
CA PRO A 84 10.35 -4.90 5.06
C PRO A 84 9.93 -4.59 3.61
N VAL A 85 8.62 -4.53 3.34
CA VAL A 85 8.08 -4.17 2.03
C VAL A 85 8.22 -2.67 1.79
N ILE A 86 7.82 -1.85 2.77
CA ILE A 86 7.90 -0.39 2.69
C ILE A 86 9.35 0.07 2.55
N GLU A 87 10.28 -0.46 3.35
CA GLU A 87 11.70 -0.08 3.30
C GLU A 87 12.32 -0.33 1.93
N ARG A 88 12.01 -1.47 1.31
CA ARG A 88 12.46 -1.76 -0.06
C ARG A 88 11.86 -0.80 -1.07
N LEU A 89 10.53 -0.70 -1.08
CA LEU A 89 9.80 0.12 -2.06
C LEU A 89 10.15 1.61 -1.96
N ALA A 90 10.38 2.14 -0.77
CA ALA A 90 10.74 3.54 -0.57
C ALA A 90 11.95 4.00 -1.40
N SER A 91 12.86 3.07 -1.74
CA SER A 91 14.03 3.32 -2.58
C SER A 91 13.88 2.89 -4.05
N GLU A 92 12.86 2.10 -4.37
CA GLU A 92 12.72 1.42 -5.65
C GLU A 92 11.65 2.04 -6.57
N ILE A 93 10.65 2.75 -6.03
CA ILE A 93 9.54 3.31 -6.82
C ILE A 93 9.38 4.82 -6.64
N PRO A 94 8.91 5.55 -7.68
CA PRO A 94 8.78 7.00 -7.64
C PRO A 94 7.45 7.50 -7.06
N VAL A 95 6.52 6.59 -6.75
CA VAL A 95 5.18 6.95 -6.26
C VAL A 95 5.12 6.89 -4.73
N PRO A 96 4.32 7.74 -4.08
CA PRO A 96 4.19 7.73 -2.64
C PRO A 96 3.57 6.42 -2.15
N LEU A 97 4.03 5.98 -0.98
CA LEU A 97 3.50 4.86 -0.24
C LEU A 97 2.59 5.39 0.88
N ARG A 98 1.41 4.83 1.00
CA ARG A 98 0.55 4.95 2.18
C ARG A 98 0.62 3.62 2.92
N GLN A 99 0.87 3.71 4.22
CA GLN A 99 0.75 2.56 5.11
C GLN A 99 -0.70 2.50 5.61
N ASP A 100 -1.36 1.37 5.40
CA ASP A 100 -2.59 1.02 6.12
C ASP A 100 -2.21 0.42 7.46
N VAL A 101 -2.67 1.05 8.53
CA VAL A 101 -2.59 0.49 9.88
C VAL A 101 -3.93 0.74 10.54
N THR A 102 -4.53 -0.30 11.10
CA THR A 102 -5.88 -0.23 11.67
C THR A 102 -5.88 0.45 13.05
N ILE A 103 -4.71 0.73 13.62
CA ILE A 103 -4.55 1.05 15.05
C ILE A 103 -3.80 2.39 15.19
N PRO A 104 -4.34 3.36 15.97
CA PRO A 104 -3.92 4.77 15.98
C PRO A 104 -2.51 5.04 16.51
#